data_AF-A0A2G9NAA8-F1
#
_entry.id   AF-A0A2G9NAA8-F1
#
_cell.length_a   1.000
_cell.length_b   1.000
_cell.length_c   1.000
_cell.angle_alpha   90.00
_cell.angle_beta   90.00
_cell.angle_gamma   90.00
#
_symmetry.space_group_name_H-M   'P 1'
#
loop_
_entity.id
_entity.type
_entity.pdbx_description
1 polymer ?
#
loop_
_entity_poly.entity_id
_entity_poly.type
_entity_poly.pdbx_seq_one_letter_code
_entity_poly.pdbx_strand_id
1 'polypeptide(L)'
;MAKIIKRAFIDAIGTTAYIILVVSFIFSLQVLAPKEDIVIIPIAMLLLFVTSAAITGFLVFGKPVMLYIDGKKKEAVSLLGYTLGILFLITIIFFIFLIVFFNLF
;
A
#
# COMPACT_ATOMS: atom_id res chain seq x y z
N MET A 1 -22.51 -9.92 -1.82
CA MET A 1 -21.81 -8.76 -1.18
C MET A 1 -20.74 -9.20 -0.17
N ALA A 2 -21.02 -10.06 0.81
CA ALA A 2 -20.05 -10.46 1.84
C ALA A 2 -18.70 -11.04 1.31
N LYS A 3 -18.71 -11.80 0.21
CA LYS A 3 -17.47 -12.33 -0.41
C LYS A 3 -16.56 -11.24 -1.01
N ILE A 4 -17.13 -10.15 -1.50
CA ILE A 4 -16.41 -9.02 -2.10
C ILE A 4 -15.73 -8.23 -0.98
N ILE A 5 -16.46 -7.96 0.11
CA ILE A 5 -15.95 -7.24 1.29
C ILE A 5 -14.82 -8.03 1.97
N LYS A 6 -14.99 -9.33 2.16
CA LYS A 6 -13.93 -10.19 2.74
C LYS A 6 -12.66 -10.17 1.90
N ARG A 7 -12.79 -10.10 0.57
CA ARG A 7 -11.65 -10.04 -0.34
C ARG A 7 -10.96 -8.67 -0.29
N ALA A 8 -11.74 -7.59 -0.36
CA ALA A 8 -11.22 -6.23 -0.22
C ALA A 8 -10.48 -6.03 1.12
N PHE A 9 -10.96 -6.65 2.21
CA PHE A 9 -10.29 -6.62 3.51
C PHE A 9 -8.95 -7.36 3.50
N ILE A 10 -8.88 -8.53 2.85
CA ILE A 10 -7.62 -9.27 2.67
C ILE A 10 -6.63 -8.47 1.82
N ASP A 11 -7.10 -7.89 0.72
CA ASP A 11 -6.25 -7.11 -0.19
C ASP A 11 -5.73 -5.84 0.52
N ALA A 12 -6.56 -5.17 1.34
CA ALA A 12 -6.15 -4.03 2.16
C ALA A 12 -5.16 -4.41 3.26
N ILE A 13 -5.40 -5.50 4.01
CA ILE A 13 -4.44 -5.98 5.03
C ILE A 13 -3.12 -6.41 4.40
N GLY A 14 -3.18 -7.13 3.27
CA GLY A 14 -1.98 -7.54 2.54
C GLY A 14 -1.16 -6.34 2.08
N THR A 15 -1.83 -5.29 1.61
CA THR A 15 -1.18 -4.02 1.24
C THR A 15 -0.54 -3.35 2.45
N THR A 16 -1.24 -3.24 3.58
CA THR A 16 -0.69 -2.66 4.81
C THR A 16 0.50 -3.46 5.35
N ALA A 17 0.41 -4.79 5.36
CA ALA A 17 1.50 -5.66 5.79
C ALA A 17 2.75 -5.50 4.89
N TYR A 18 2.55 -5.39 3.58
CA TYR A 18 3.62 -5.10 2.63
C TYR A 18 4.28 -3.75 2.91
N ILE A 19 3.50 -2.69 3.14
CA ILE A 19 4.03 -1.36 3.48
C ILE A 19 4.89 -1.42 4.75
N ILE A 20 4.41 -2.08 5.81
CA ILE A 20 5.16 -2.23 7.07
C ILE A 20 6.49 -2.94 6.83
N LEU A 21 6.51 -4.00 6.03
CA LEU A 21 7.73 -4.73 5.67
C LEU A 21 8.72 -3.82 4.93
N VAL A 22 8.25 -3.09 3.91
CA VAL A 22 9.09 -2.18 3.12
C VAL A 22 9.69 -1.09 3.99
N VAL A 23 8.89 -0.46 4.86
CA VAL A 23 9.38 0.56 5.80
C VAL A 23 10.42 -0.04 6.75
N SER A 24 10.16 -1.22 7.31
CA SER A 24 11.10 -1.89 8.21
C SER A 24 12.44 -2.20 7.53
N PHE A 25 12.39 -2.61 6.25
CA PHE A 25 13.58 -2.84 5.44
C PHE A 25 14.39 -1.55 5.23
N ILE A 26 13.73 -0.44 4.89
CA ILE A 26 14.39 0.87 4.73
C ILE A 26 15.07 1.30 6.04
N PHE A 27 14.38 1.20 7.18
CA PHE A 27 14.94 1.55 8.49
C PHE A 27 16.14 0.66 8.86
N SER A 28 16.11 -0.62 8.52
CA SER A 28 17.26 -1.50 8.75
C SER A 28 18.49 -1.13 7.89
N LEU A 29 18.27 -0.61 6.68
CA LEU A 29 19.36 -0.15 5.81
C LEU A 29 19.97 1.18 6.27
N GLN A 30 19.20 2.05 6.92
CA GLN A 30 19.72 3.31 7.48
C GLN A 30 20.85 3.09 8.51
N VAL A 31 20.81 1.97 9.25
CA VAL A 31 21.86 1.61 10.22
C VAL A 31 23.18 1.24 9.53
N LEU A 32 23.13 0.79 8.27
CA LEU A 32 24.28 0.31 7.49
C LEU A 32 24.76 1.31 6.43
N ALA A 33 24.03 2.42 6.24
CA ALA A 33 24.31 3.39 5.19
C ALA A 33 25.57 4.23 5.53
N PRO A 34 26.57 4.31 4.63
CA PRO A 34 27.68 5.24 4.75
C PRO A 34 27.18 6.69 4.82
N LYS A 35 27.89 7.56 5.56
CA LYS A 35 27.58 9.00 5.67
C LYS A 35 27.85 9.81 4.40
N GLU A 36 28.39 9.19 3.35
CA GLU A 36 28.78 9.87 2.12
C GLU A 36 27.60 9.97 1.15
N ASP A 37 27.53 11.08 0.40
CA ASP A 37 26.52 11.32 -0.64
C ASP A 37 26.81 10.46 -1.87
N ILE A 38 26.55 9.15 -1.75
CA ILE A 38 26.70 8.22 -2.86
C ILE A 38 25.42 8.30 -3.72
N VAL A 39 25.58 8.69 -4.98
CA VAL A 39 24.49 8.79 -5.98
C VAL A 39 23.67 7.48 -6.11
N ILE A 40 24.24 6.33 -5.74
CA ILE A 40 23.55 5.04 -5.76
C ILE A 40 22.38 4.96 -4.75
N ILE A 41 22.45 5.69 -3.64
CA ILE A 41 21.43 5.68 -2.58
C ILE A 41 20.08 6.20 -3.12
N PRO A 42 19.99 7.42 -3.70
CA PRO A 42 18.72 7.91 -4.24
C PRO A 42 18.22 7.05 -5.42
N ILE A 43 19.10 6.47 -6.23
CA ILE A 43 18.71 5.53 -7.31
C ILE A 43 18.03 4.29 -6.72
N ALA A 44 18.64 3.66 -5.71
CA ALA A 44 18.08 2.48 -5.06
C ALA A 44 16.74 2.79 -4.37
N MET A 45 16.62 3.96 -3.74
CA MET A 45 15.37 4.42 -3.12
C MET A 45 14.26 4.63 -4.15
N LEU A 46 14.55 5.22 -5.31
CA LEU A 46 13.59 5.38 -6.40
C LEU A 46 13.18 4.03 -7.00
N LEU A 47 14.11 3.11 -7.20
CA LEU A 47 13.81 1.75 -7.68
C LEU A 47 12.90 0.99 -6.72
N LEU A 48 13.20 1.07 -5.41
CA LEU A 48 12.39 0.45 -4.37
C LEU A 48 10.99 1.07 -4.31
N PHE A 49 10.89 2.40 -4.46
CA PHE A 49 9.61 3.10 -4.55
C PHE A 49 8.78 2.62 -5.75
N VAL A 50 9.35 2.58 -6.96
CA VAL A 50 8.64 2.13 -8.17
C VAL A 50 8.22 0.68 -8.05
N THR A 51 9.09 -0.19 -7.53
CA THR A 51 8.78 -1.61 -7.29
C THR A 51 7.64 -1.77 -6.28
N SER A 52 7.65 -0.98 -5.21
CA SER A 52 6.59 -0.96 -4.19
C SER A 52 5.26 -0.46 -4.74
N ALA A 53 5.28 0.58 -5.56
CA ALA A 53 4.10 1.08 -6.25
C ALA A 53 3.54 0.03 -7.22
N ALA A 54 4.39 -0.70 -7.94
CA ALA A 54 3.96 -1.78 -8.84
C ALA A 54 3.31 -2.95 -8.07
N ILE A 55 3.91 -3.39 -6.96
CA ILE A 55 3.36 -4.48 -6.12
C ILE A 55 2.03 -4.05 -5.50
N THR A 56 1.96 -2.85 -4.94
CA THR A 56 0.74 -2.30 -4.35
C THR A 56 -0.34 -2.12 -5.41
N GLY A 57 0.02 -1.62 -6.59
CA GLY A 57 -0.88 -1.51 -7.73
C GLY A 57 -1.42 -2.88 -8.15
N PHE A 58 -0.59 -3.92 -8.18
CA PHE A 58 -1.04 -5.27 -8.49
C PHE A 58 -1.99 -5.83 -7.42
N LEU A 59 -1.71 -5.62 -6.13
CA LEU A 59 -2.58 -6.07 -5.03
C LEU A 59 -3.94 -5.38 -5.03
N VAL A 60 -3.98 -4.08 -5.33
CA VAL A 60 -5.21 -3.28 -5.34
C VAL A 60 -6.01 -3.46 -6.64
N PHE A 61 -5.34 -3.42 -7.79
CA PHE A 61 -6.00 -3.40 -9.11
C PHE A 61 -6.05 -4.77 -9.79
N GLY A 62 -5.21 -5.74 -9.43
CA GLY A 62 -5.10 -7.01 -10.16
C GLY A 62 -6.43 -7.75 -10.28
N LYS A 63 -7.17 -7.85 -9.17
CA LYS A 63 -8.48 -8.53 -9.16
C LYS A 63 -9.62 -7.72 -9.79
N PRO A 64 -9.77 -6.41 -9.52
CA PRO A 64 -10.70 -5.56 -10.27
C PRO A 64 -10.48 -5.60 -11.78
N VAL A 65 -9.23 -5.58 -12.24
CA VAL A 65 -8.90 -5.65 -13.68
C VAL A 65 -9.32 -7.00 -14.26
N MET A 66 -9.05 -8.11 -13.57
CA MET A 66 -9.49 -9.43 -14.02
C MET A 66 -11.03 -9.52 -14.14
N LEU A 67 -11.77 -9.01 -13.15
CA LEU A 67 -13.24 -8.94 -13.18
C LEU A 67 -13.77 -8.02 -14.30
N TYR A 68 -13.03 -6.96 -14.64
CA TYR A 68 -13.38 -6.07 -15.73
C TYR A 68 -13.25 -6.78 -17.09
N ILE A 69 -12.18 -7.55 -17.28
CA ILE A 69 -11.94 -8.36 -18.48
C ILE A 69 -12.99 -9.47 -18.62
N ASP A 70 -13.41 -10.08 -17.50
CA ASP A 70 -14.50 -11.08 -17.45
C ASP A 70 -15.90 -10.49 -17.72
N GLY A 71 -16.00 -9.20 -18.08
CA GLY A 71 -17.26 -8.52 -18.39
C GLY A 71 -18.08 -8.08 -17.16
N LYS A 72 -17.60 -8.36 -15.94
CA LYS A 72 -18.29 -8.01 -14.68
C LYS A 72 -17.98 -6.60 -14.21
N LYS A 73 -18.19 -5.61 -15.09
CA LYS A 73 -17.80 -4.21 -14.87
C LYS A 73 -18.36 -3.59 -13.58
N LYS A 74 -19.62 -3.87 -13.24
CA LYS A 74 -20.24 -3.38 -11.99
C LYS A 74 -19.55 -3.94 -10.74
N GLU A 75 -19.22 -5.24 -10.74
CA GLU A 75 -18.53 -5.88 -9.62
C GLU A 75 -17.08 -5.41 -9.51
N ALA A 76 -16.39 -5.20 -10.64
CA ALA A 76 -15.03 -4.68 -10.68
C ALA A 76 -14.91 -3.29 -10.05
N VAL A 77 -15.77 -2.35 -10.48
CA VAL A 77 -15.78 -0.97 -9.94
C VAL A 77 -16.20 -0.97 -8.47
N SER A 78 -17.16 -1.82 -8.10
CA SER A 78 -17.58 -1.96 -6.70
C SER A 78 -16.46 -2.51 -5.82
N LEU A 79 -15.75 -3.57 -6.24
CA LEU A 79 -14.62 -4.13 -5.52
C LEU A 79 -13.51 -3.08 -5.32
N LEU A 80 -13.12 -2.39 -6.39
CA LEU A 80 -12.09 -1.35 -6.36
C LEU A 80 -12.49 -0.19 -5.43
N GLY A 81 -13.74 0.29 -5.53
CA GLY A 81 -14.26 1.34 -4.67
C GLY A 81 -14.25 0.95 -3.19
N TYR A 82 -14.62 -0.30 -2.85
CA TYR A 82 -14.51 -0.79 -1.49
C TYR A 82 -13.06 -0.94 -1.02
N THR A 83 -12.15 -1.45 -1.85
CA THR A 83 -10.72 -1.56 -1.51
C THR A 83 -10.11 -0.19 -1.24
N LEU A 84 -10.36 0.80 -2.11
CA LEU A 84 -9.90 2.18 -1.89
C LEU A 84 -10.55 2.83 -0.67
N GLY A 85 -11.84 2.59 -0.43
CA GLY A 85 -12.53 3.11 0.74
C GLY A 85 -11.97 2.56 2.05
N ILE A 86 -11.66 1.26 2.11
CA ILE A 86 -11.03 0.63 3.27
C ILE A 86 -9.60 1.16 3.45
N LEU A 87 -8.81 1.25 2.38
CA LEU A 87 -7.46 1.83 2.45
C LEU A 87 -7.49 3.28 2.92
N PHE A 88 -8.43 4.08 2.44
CA PHE A 88 -8.60 5.47 2.87
C PHE A 88 -8.97 5.57 4.36
N LEU A 89 -9.87 4.72 4.85
CA LEU A 89 -10.18 4.61 6.27
C LEU A 89 -8.96 4.23 7.12
N ILE A 90 -8.18 3.24 6.68
CA ILE A 90 -6.93 2.84 7.36
C ILE A 90 -5.95 4.03 7.40
N THR A 91 -5.80 4.75 6.30
CA THR A 91 -4.97 5.97 6.23
C THR A 91 -5.44 7.01 7.24
N ILE A 92 -6.74 7.34 7.29
CA ILE A 92 -7.29 8.29 8.28
C ILE A 92 -6.99 7.83 9.71
N ILE A 93 -7.20 6.55 10.02
CA ILE A 93 -6.94 6.00 11.36
C ILE A 93 -5.46 6.17 11.74
N PHE A 94 -4.54 5.90 10.82
CA PHE A 94 -3.11 6.11 11.05
C PHE A 94 -2.76 7.58 11.28
N PHE A 95 -3.33 8.50 10.51
CA PHE A 95 -3.11 9.94 10.71
C PHE A 95 -3.69 10.43 12.04
N ILE A 96 -4.88 10.00 12.42
CA ILE A 96 -5.48 10.33 13.73
C ILE A 96 -4.60 9.79 14.85
N PHE A 97 -4.16 8.53 14.76
CA PHE A 97 -3.26 7.93 15.73
C PHE A 97 -1.96 8.73 15.87
N LEU A 98 -1.35 9.13 14.75
CA LEU A 98 -0.15 9.95 14.74
C LEU A 98 -0.38 11.31 15.42
N ILE A 99 -1.49 11.99 15.15
CA ILE A 99 -1.81 13.28 15.76
C ILE A 99 -2.02 13.14 17.27
N VAL A 100 -2.84 12.17 17.70
CA VAL A 100 -3.19 11.98 19.13
C VAL A 100 -2.00 11.51 19.96
N PHE A 101 -1.16 10.63 19.41
CA PHE A 101 -0.05 10.02 20.16
C PHE A 101 1.24 10.84 20.11
N PHE A 102 1.55 11.47 18.97
CA PHE A 102 2.77 12.26 18.80
C PHE A 102 2.57 13.77 19.02
N ASN A 103 1.34 14.23 19.25
CA ASN A 103 0.98 15.63 19.48
C ASN A 103 1.66 16.58 18.46
N LEU A 104 1.59 16.23 17.18
CA LEU A 104 2.38 16.85 16.11
C LEU A 104 1.87 18.24 15.68
N PHE A 105 1.14 18.96 16.53
CA PHE A 105 0.62 20.33 16.34
C PHE A 105 0.60 21.09 17.67
#